data_AF-A0A2U8VPY5-F1
#
_entry.id   AF-A0A2U8VPY5-F1
#
_cell.length_a   1.000
_cell.length_b   1.000
_cell.length_c   1.000
_cell.angle_alpha   90.00
_cell.angle_beta   90.00
_cell.angle_gamma   90.00
#
_symmetry.space_group_name_H-M   'P 1'
#
loop_
_entity.id
_entity.type
_entity.pdbx_description
1 polymer ?
#
loop_
_entity_poly.entity_id
_entity_poly.type
_entity_poly.pdbx_seq_one_letter_code
_entity_poly.pdbx_strand_id
1 'polypeptide(L)'
;MAQPSIIPVIFAVLEPYLDDLAAEWQLTPAARRVPTLPHLPDGKVNVRQLVRDLIAREAALAETSGQVTRVLESHQQHFFTKPELSGPVNIVAEAQGLKPIGSRALGEIEDGAVRRRLAEERSEAKRQAEGHLEARAQIADLARRNAALEAENASLRSRLLHLQRTGTLLRTDPVR
;
A
#
# COMPACT_ATOMS: atom_id res chain seq x y z
N MET A 1 -12.56 -21.08 27.52
CA MET A 1 -13.36 -20.31 26.54
C MET A 1 -12.50 -19.18 26.02
N ALA A 2 -12.38 -19.00 24.70
CA ALA A 2 -11.59 -17.92 24.11
C ALA A 2 -12.29 -16.58 24.38
N GLN A 3 -11.58 -15.60 24.93
CA GLN A 3 -12.13 -14.26 25.10
C GLN A 3 -12.37 -13.62 23.73
N PRO A 4 -13.52 -12.96 23.51
CA PRO A 4 -13.78 -12.24 22.28
C PRO A 4 -12.71 -11.16 22.06
N SER A 5 -12.30 -10.96 20.80
CA SER A 5 -11.28 -9.96 20.47
C SER A 5 -11.80 -8.55 20.78
N ILE A 6 -11.02 -7.80 21.56
CA ILE A 6 -11.31 -6.40 21.91
C ILE A 6 -11.01 -5.42 20.78
N ILE A 7 -10.25 -5.84 19.76
CA ILE A 7 -9.85 -5.00 18.62
C ILE A 7 -11.07 -4.42 17.89
N PRO A 8 -12.05 -5.21 17.41
CA PRO A 8 -13.22 -4.67 16.69
C PRO A 8 -14.05 -3.72 17.55
N VAL A 9 -14.10 -3.93 18.87
CA VAL A 9 -14.80 -3.05 19.81
C VAL A 9 -14.15 -1.67 19.81
N ILE A 10 -12.83 -1.60 20.01
CA ILE A 10 -12.11 -0.31 20.04
C ILE A 10 -12.16 0.37 18.67
N PHE A 11 -12.02 -0.41 17.58
CA PHE A 11 -12.01 0.11 16.21
C PHE A 11 -13.29 0.86 15.83
N ALA A 12 -14.45 0.36 16.25
CA ALA A 12 -15.75 0.98 15.94
C ALA A 12 -15.86 2.43 16.46
N VAL A 13 -15.10 2.78 17.51
CA VAL A 13 -15.04 4.15 18.05
C VAL A 13 -13.83 4.92 17.51
N LEU A 14 -12.71 4.21 17.33
CA LEU A 14 -11.43 4.79 16.94
C LEU A 14 -11.44 5.36 15.51
N GLU A 15 -11.96 4.62 14.52
CA GLU A 15 -11.94 5.05 13.13
C GLU A 15 -12.69 6.37 12.91
N PRO A 16 -13.97 6.51 13.31
CA PRO A 16 -14.69 7.77 13.15
C PRO A 16 -14.02 8.93 13.91
N TYR A 17 -13.42 8.65 15.06
CA TYR A 17 -12.70 9.65 15.83
C TYR A 17 -11.46 10.17 15.10
N LEU A 18 -10.67 9.27 14.49
CA LEU A 18 -9.48 9.65 13.73
C LEU A 18 -9.85 10.40 12.43
N ASP A 19 -10.94 10.01 11.78
CA ASP A 19 -11.45 10.69 10.59
C ASP A 19 -11.83 12.14 10.89
N ASP A 20 -12.53 12.38 12.01
CA ASP A 20 -12.89 13.74 12.45
C ASP A 20 -11.65 14.61 12.70
N LEU A 21 -10.67 14.07 13.42
CA LEU A 21 -9.41 14.77 13.71
C LEU A 21 -8.60 15.07 12.44
N ALA A 22 -8.57 14.13 11.49
CA ALA A 22 -7.89 14.30 10.22
C ALA A 22 -8.59 15.35 9.36
N ALA A 23 -9.92 15.35 9.32
CA ALA A 23 -10.72 16.34 8.61
C ALA A 23 -10.48 17.75 9.17
N GLU A 24 -10.52 17.93 10.49
CA GLU A 24 -10.23 19.22 11.15
C GLU A 24 -8.83 19.74 10.80
N TRP A 25 -7.84 18.86 10.84
CA TRP A 25 -6.47 19.20 10.49
C TRP A 25 -6.32 19.62 9.01
N GLN A 26 -7.03 18.93 8.10
CA GLN A 26 -7.02 19.25 6.67
C GLN A 26 -7.70 20.58 6.35
N LEU A 27 -8.82 20.88 7.03
CA LEU A 27 -9.54 22.15 6.90
C LEU A 27 -8.73 23.35 7.40
N THR A 28 -7.81 23.11 8.34
CA THR A 28 -6.92 24.16 8.85
C THR A 28 -5.91 24.59 7.76
N PRO A 29 -5.78 25.90 7.47
CA PRO A 29 -4.81 26.41 6.50
C PRO A 29 -3.39 25.96 6.81
N ALA A 30 -2.62 25.55 5.79
CA ALA A 30 -1.30 24.93 5.94
C ALA A 30 -0.34 25.74 6.82
N ALA A 31 -0.37 27.07 6.74
CA ALA A 31 0.50 27.97 7.52
C ALA A 31 0.20 28.00 9.03
N ARG A 32 -0.94 27.44 9.47
CA ARG A 32 -1.39 27.43 10.88
C ARG A 32 -1.77 26.03 11.38
N ARG A 33 -1.39 24.97 10.65
CA ARG A 33 -1.70 23.60 11.07
C ARG A 33 -1.01 23.29 12.39
N VAL A 34 -1.82 22.87 13.34
CA VAL A 34 -1.39 22.34 14.65
C VAL A 34 -1.90 20.91 14.73
N PRO A 35 -1.13 19.96 15.30
CA PRO A 35 -1.60 18.59 15.47
C PRO A 35 -2.91 18.55 16.26
N THR A 36 -3.94 17.90 15.71
CA THR A 36 -5.24 17.71 16.37
C THR A 36 -5.22 16.49 17.27
N LEU A 37 -4.31 15.54 17.02
CA LEU A 37 -4.11 14.40 17.91
C LEU A 37 -3.60 14.85 19.29
N PRO A 38 -4.09 14.23 20.39
CA PRO A 38 -3.54 14.44 21.71
C PRO A 38 -2.06 14.08 21.75
N HIS A 39 -1.21 15.02 22.17
CA HIS A 39 0.24 14.83 22.19
C HIS A 39 0.88 15.36 23.48
N LEU A 40 2.05 14.82 23.81
CA LEU A 40 2.91 15.32 24.88
C LEU A 40 3.76 16.50 24.36
N PRO A 41 4.35 17.32 25.27
CA PRO A 41 5.31 18.37 24.89
C PRO A 41 6.54 17.86 24.11
N ASP A 42 6.89 16.57 24.23
CA ASP A 42 7.95 15.88 23.45
C ASP A 42 7.50 15.53 22.00
N GLY A 43 6.31 15.96 21.57
CA GLY A 43 5.77 15.72 20.23
C GLY A 43 5.33 14.27 19.99
N LYS A 44 5.08 13.51 21.05
CA LYS A 44 4.62 12.11 21.00
C LYS A 44 3.12 12.02 21.18
N VAL A 45 2.48 11.07 20.51
CA VAL A 45 1.06 10.77 20.76
C VAL A 45 0.81 10.42 22.23
N ASN A 46 -0.18 11.08 22.82
CA ASN A 46 -0.62 10.85 24.19
C ASN A 46 -1.70 9.76 24.21
N VAL A 47 -1.28 8.49 24.28
CA VAL A 47 -2.22 7.35 24.25
C VAL A 47 -3.21 7.39 25.41
N ARG A 48 -2.79 7.87 26.60
CA ARG A 48 -3.68 7.98 27.75
C ARG A 48 -4.80 8.98 27.51
N GLN A 49 -4.48 10.15 26.93
CA GLN A 49 -5.51 11.13 26.59
C GLN A 49 -6.39 10.63 25.44
N LEU A 50 -5.79 10.03 24.41
CA LEU A 50 -6.52 9.41 23.30
C LEU A 50 -7.59 8.43 23.80
N VAL A 51 -7.24 7.52 24.71
CA VAL A 51 -8.21 6.55 25.26
C VAL A 51 -9.33 7.24 26.04
N ARG A 52 -9.02 8.32 26.78
CA ARG A 52 -10.05 9.10 27.48
C ARG A 52 -11.02 9.78 26.51
N ASP A 53 -10.50 10.32 25.40
CA ASP A 53 -11.32 10.96 24.38
C ASP A 53 -12.25 9.93 23.71
N LEU A 54 -11.76 8.70 23.47
CA LEU A 54 -12.58 7.59 22.96
C LEU A 54 -13.68 7.18 23.95
N ILE A 55 -13.38 7.10 25.26
CA ILE A 55 -14.38 6.81 26.30
C ILE A 55 -15.45 7.91 26.35
N ALA A 56 -15.04 9.18 26.27
CA ALA A 56 -15.97 10.31 26.27
C ALA A 56 -16.87 10.29 25.03
N ARG A 57 -16.30 9.99 23.85
CA ARG A 57 -17.06 9.84 22.61
C ARG A 57 -18.03 8.67 22.68
N GLU A 58 -17.61 7.52 23.20
CA GLU A 58 -18.48 6.37 23.41
C GLU A 58 -19.65 6.72 24.32
N ALA A 59 -19.41 7.42 25.43
CA ALA A 59 -20.46 7.87 26.33
C ALA A 59 -21.50 8.75 25.61
N ALA A 60 -21.06 9.70 24.79
CA ALA A 60 -21.94 10.55 23.98
C ALA A 60 -22.74 9.76 22.93
N LEU A 61 -22.12 8.74 22.32
CA LEU A 61 -22.79 7.85 21.36
C LEU A 61 -23.80 6.92 22.06
N ALA A 62 -23.50 6.46 23.27
CA ALA A 62 -24.39 5.62 24.06
C ALA A 62 -25.67 6.37 24.46
N GLU A 63 -25.56 7.67 24.77
CA GLU A 63 -26.72 8.54 25.05
C GLU A 63 -27.64 8.69 23.83
N THR A 64 -27.07 8.68 22.61
CA THR A 64 -27.81 8.93 21.37
C THR A 64 -28.38 7.65 20.76
N SER A 65 -27.62 6.56 20.78
CA SER A 65 -27.89 5.34 20.02
C SER A 65 -28.21 4.12 20.90
N GLY A 66 -28.04 4.23 22.23
CA GLY A 66 -28.23 3.13 23.18
C GLY A 66 -27.20 1.99 23.08
N GLN A 67 -26.19 2.13 22.22
CA GLN A 67 -25.15 1.13 22.01
C GLN A 67 -23.90 1.49 22.83
N VAL A 68 -23.52 0.58 23.74
CA VAL A 68 -22.34 0.73 24.60
C VAL A 68 -21.21 -0.13 24.06
N THR A 69 -20.22 0.51 23.45
CA THR A 69 -19.03 -0.13 22.89
C THR A 69 -17.90 -0.09 23.90
N ARG A 70 -17.99 -0.88 24.98
CA ARG A 70 -17.22 -0.73 26.22
C ARG A 70 -15.71 -0.49 26.05
N VAL A 71 -15.27 0.76 25.85
CA VAL A 71 -13.87 1.19 25.89
C VAL A 71 -13.51 1.48 27.34
N LEU A 72 -12.36 1.00 27.80
CA LEU A 72 -11.91 1.14 29.18
C LEU A 72 -10.49 1.72 29.21
N GLU A 73 -10.12 2.39 30.30
CA GLU A 73 -8.76 2.94 30.48
C GLU A 73 -7.69 1.83 30.37
N SER A 74 -8.00 0.61 30.81
CA SER A 74 -7.11 -0.56 30.69
C SER A 74 -6.76 -0.92 29.24
N HIS A 75 -7.55 -0.48 28.26
CA HIS A 75 -7.27 -0.72 26.83
C HIS A 75 -6.09 0.08 26.30
N GLN A 76 -5.58 1.07 27.04
CA GLN A 76 -4.36 1.78 26.69
C GLN A 76 -3.21 0.83 26.36
N GLN A 77 -3.03 -0.26 27.11
CA GLN A 77 -1.96 -1.22 26.87
C GLN A 77 -2.05 -1.86 25.47
N HIS A 78 -3.25 -2.03 24.93
CA HIS A 78 -3.45 -2.63 23.62
C HIS A 78 -2.91 -1.76 22.48
N PHE A 79 -2.90 -0.43 22.62
CA PHE A 79 -2.27 0.46 21.64
C PHE A 79 -0.73 0.31 21.59
N PHE A 80 -0.10 -0.26 22.62
CA PHE A 80 1.35 -0.53 22.59
C PHE A 80 1.68 -1.94 22.11
N THR A 81 0.77 -2.90 22.28
CA THR A 81 1.02 -4.31 21.99
C THR A 81 0.40 -4.77 20.66
N LYS A 82 -0.67 -4.12 20.19
CA LYS A 82 -1.44 -4.53 19.01
C LYS A 82 -1.24 -3.54 17.86
N PRO A 83 -0.52 -3.91 16.79
CA PRO A 83 -0.24 -3.02 15.67
C PRO A 83 -1.50 -2.59 14.93
N GLU A 84 -2.57 -3.37 15.01
CA GLU A 84 -3.86 -3.04 14.40
C GLU A 84 -4.42 -1.75 15.00
N LEU A 85 -4.27 -1.52 16.31
CA LEU A 85 -4.77 -0.31 16.96
C LEU A 85 -3.81 0.87 16.84
N SER A 86 -2.50 0.63 16.85
CA SER A 86 -1.51 1.70 16.73
C SER A 86 -1.29 2.17 15.30
N GLY A 87 -1.44 1.29 14.31
CA GLY A 87 -1.23 1.59 12.89
C GLY A 87 -2.02 2.80 12.41
N PRO A 88 -3.36 2.81 12.52
CA PRO A 88 -4.19 3.94 12.10
C PRO A 88 -3.82 5.24 12.82
N VAL A 89 -3.58 5.18 14.14
CA VAL A 89 -3.17 6.36 14.92
C VAL A 89 -1.81 6.88 14.47
N ASN A 90 -0.87 5.99 14.17
CA ASN A 90 0.48 6.34 13.73
C ASN A 90 0.49 7.00 12.35
N ILE A 91 -0.39 6.56 11.44
CA ILE A 91 -0.56 7.19 10.12
C ILE A 91 -1.01 8.66 10.29
N VAL A 92 -2.03 8.89 11.12
CA VAL A 92 -2.53 10.26 11.39
C VAL A 92 -1.46 11.08 12.13
N ALA A 93 -0.74 10.48 13.08
CA ALA A 93 0.35 11.13 13.80
C ALA A 93 1.46 11.59 12.85
N GLU A 94 1.90 10.72 11.95
CA GLU A 94 2.94 11.03 10.96
C GLU A 94 2.49 12.17 10.01
N ALA A 95 1.25 12.11 9.52
CA ALA A 95 0.68 13.17 8.70
C ALA A 95 0.67 14.54 9.41
N GLN A 96 0.48 14.55 10.73
CA GLN A 96 0.49 15.75 11.57
C GLN A 96 1.88 16.13 12.11
N GLY A 97 2.93 15.37 11.78
CA GLY A 97 4.30 15.63 12.24
C GLY A 97 4.60 15.20 13.68
N LEU A 98 3.80 14.30 14.25
CA LEU A 98 4.00 13.72 15.59
C LEU A 98 4.79 12.41 15.52
N LYS A 99 5.49 12.09 16.61
CA LYS A 99 6.20 10.81 16.77
C LYS A 99 5.18 9.68 17.02
N PRO A 100 5.31 8.52 16.36
CA PRO A 100 4.35 7.43 16.47
C PRO A 100 4.34 6.77 17.86
N ILE A 101 3.25 6.09 18.18
CA ILE A 101 3.12 5.22 19.35
C ILE A 101 4.17 4.13 19.27
N GLY A 102 4.94 3.96 20.35
CA GLY A 102 6.04 3.00 20.39
C GLY A 102 7.36 3.51 19.82
N SER A 103 7.49 4.81 19.49
CA SER A 103 8.74 5.38 18.95
C SER A 103 9.98 5.20 19.86
N ARG A 104 9.79 4.91 21.15
CA ARG A 104 10.89 4.54 22.07
C ARG A 104 11.39 3.10 21.85
N ALA A 105 10.51 2.16 21.48
CA ALA A 105 10.87 0.79 21.14
C ALA A 105 11.39 0.66 19.70
N LEU A 106 10.85 1.49 18.79
CA LEU A 106 11.30 1.55 17.40
C LEU A 106 12.64 2.28 17.26
N GLY A 107 12.90 3.34 18.05
CA GLY A 107 14.17 4.07 18.01
C GLY A 107 15.42 3.26 18.38
N GLU A 108 15.30 2.17 19.15
CA GLU A 108 16.42 1.26 19.48
C GLU A 108 16.46 -0.02 18.61
N ILE A 109 15.40 -0.33 17.85
CA ILE A 109 15.31 -1.51 16.96
C ILE A 109 15.44 -1.14 15.47
N GLU A 110 15.15 0.11 15.08
CA GLU A 110 15.15 0.59 13.68
C GLU A 110 16.49 1.12 13.17
N ASP A 111 17.57 1.01 13.93
CA ASP A 111 18.86 1.57 13.53
C ASP A 111 19.54 0.73 12.43
N GLY A 112 19.32 1.20 11.19
CA GLY A 112 20.16 0.95 10.03
C GLY A 112 19.87 -0.31 9.21
N ALA A 113 19.48 -1.42 9.83
CA ALA A 113 19.25 -2.69 9.10
C ALA A 113 17.89 -2.72 8.38
N VAL A 114 16.82 -2.27 9.04
CA VAL A 114 15.46 -2.26 8.46
C VAL A 114 15.33 -1.19 7.37
N ARG A 115 15.92 0.01 7.55
CA ARG A 115 15.97 1.03 6.49
C ARG A 115 16.75 0.55 5.26
N ARG A 116 17.86 -0.18 5.47
CA ARG A 116 18.62 -0.79 4.36
C ARG A 116 17.80 -1.86 3.64
N ARG A 117 17.15 -2.78 4.37
CA ARG A 117 16.27 -3.78 3.77
C ARG A 117 15.11 -3.16 2.99
N LEU A 118 14.43 -2.15 3.54
CA LEU A 118 13.35 -1.46 2.84
C LEU A 118 13.84 -0.70 1.59
N ALA A 119 15.04 -0.12 1.64
CA ALA A 119 15.64 0.53 0.47
C ALA A 119 16.06 -0.49 -0.60
N GLU A 120 16.60 -1.63 -0.18
CA GLU A 120 16.97 -2.76 -1.05
C GLU A 120 15.73 -3.39 -1.69
N GLU A 121 14.67 -3.66 -0.92
CA GLU A 121 13.39 -4.18 -1.42
C GLU A 121 12.71 -3.22 -2.39
N ARG A 122 12.76 -1.90 -2.12
CA ARG A 122 12.24 -0.89 -3.06
C ARG A 122 13.07 -0.83 -4.36
N SER A 123 14.40 -0.96 -4.25
CA SER A 123 15.30 -1.03 -5.41
C SER A 123 15.05 -2.31 -6.23
N GLU A 124 14.86 -3.44 -5.55
CA GLU A 124 14.53 -4.73 -6.16
C GLU A 124 13.19 -4.68 -6.88
N ALA A 125 12.15 -4.17 -6.23
CA ALA A 125 10.82 -4.02 -6.83
C ALA A 125 10.85 -3.09 -8.05
N LYS A 126 11.65 -2.01 -8.01
CA LYS A 126 11.85 -1.13 -9.16
C LYS A 126 12.54 -1.85 -10.32
N ARG A 127 13.62 -2.59 -10.06
CA ARG A 127 14.32 -3.40 -11.07
C ARG A 127 13.43 -4.48 -11.67
N GLN A 128 12.61 -5.14 -10.86
CA GLN A 128 11.64 -6.13 -11.32
C GLN A 128 10.57 -5.49 -12.20
N ALA A 129 10.04 -4.32 -11.81
CA ALA A 129 9.06 -3.59 -12.61
C ALA A 129 9.63 -3.13 -13.96
N GLU A 130 10.85 -2.59 -13.97
CA GLU A 130 11.57 -2.22 -15.19
C GLU A 130 11.82 -3.44 -16.08
N GLY A 131 12.31 -4.55 -15.51
CA GLY A 131 12.53 -5.80 -16.24
C GLY A 131 11.23 -6.41 -16.82
N HIS A 132 10.10 -6.31 -16.12
CA HIS A 132 8.81 -6.75 -16.63
C HIS A 132 8.32 -5.91 -17.81
N LEU A 133 8.55 -4.59 -17.78
CA LEU A 133 8.19 -3.71 -18.90
C LEU A 133 9.07 -3.99 -20.12
N GLU A 134 10.38 -4.17 -19.93
CA GLU A 134 11.32 -4.54 -20.99
C GLU A 134 10.97 -5.90 -21.60
N ALA A 135 10.69 -6.91 -20.76
CA ALA A 135 10.29 -8.23 -21.23
C ALA A 135 8.98 -8.18 -22.03
N ARG A 136 7.99 -7.38 -21.60
CA ARG A 136 6.74 -7.18 -22.35
C ARG A 136 6.99 -6.51 -23.70
N ALA A 137 7.87 -5.52 -23.76
CA ALA A 137 8.24 -4.86 -25.01
C ALA A 137 8.94 -5.85 -25.98
N GLN A 138 9.83 -6.69 -25.46
CA GLN A 138 10.50 -7.73 -26.25
C GLN A 138 9.53 -8.80 -26.76
N ILE A 139 8.60 -9.28 -25.92
CA ILE A 139 7.57 -10.24 -26.34
C ILE A 139 6.69 -9.64 -27.44
N ALA A 140 6.27 -8.38 -27.30
CA ALA A 140 5.49 -7.71 -28.33
C ALA A 140 6.27 -7.57 -29.65
N ASP A 141 7.57 -7.29 -29.59
CA ASP A 141 8.40 -7.20 -30.79
C ASP A 141 8.60 -8.56 -31.47
N LEU A 142 8.87 -9.61 -30.68
CA LEU A 142 8.98 -10.98 -31.18
C LEU A 142 7.66 -11.46 -31.80
N ALA A 143 6.52 -11.14 -31.20
CA ALA A 143 5.21 -11.46 -31.75
C ALA A 143 4.98 -10.78 -33.10
N ARG A 144 5.37 -9.49 -33.25
CA ARG A 144 5.31 -8.79 -34.55
C ARG A 144 6.21 -9.43 -35.60
N ARG A 145 7.44 -9.80 -35.22
CA ARG A 145 8.38 -10.47 -36.14
C ARG A 145 7.86 -11.84 -36.58
N ASN A 146 7.31 -12.62 -35.65
CA ASN A 146 6.69 -13.91 -35.97
C ASN A 146 5.52 -13.74 -36.93
N ALA A 147 4.61 -12.79 -36.68
CA ALA A 147 3.50 -12.51 -37.58
C ALA A 147 3.97 -12.10 -38.99
N ALA A 148 5.04 -11.30 -39.08
CA ALA A 148 5.65 -10.92 -40.37
C ALA A 148 6.24 -12.14 -41.10
N LEU A 149 6.99 -12.99 -40.40
CA LEU A 149 7.58 -14.22 -40.96
C LEU A 149 6.52 -15.24 -41.37
N GLU A 150 5.41 -15.34 -40.64
CA GLU A 150 4.27 -16.19 -40.98
C GLU A 150 3.58 -15.70 -42.25
N ALA A 151 3.36 -14.38 -42.38
CA ALA A 151 2.80 -13.78 -43.58
C ALA A 151 3.71 -13.98 -44.80
N GLU A 152 5.04 -13.82 -44.62
CA GLU A 152 6.02 -14.08 -45.67
C GLU A 152 6.02 -15.56 -46.08
N ASN A 153 6.02 -16.49 -45.12
CA ASN A 153 5.91 -17.92 -45.40
C ASN A 153 4.62 -18.27 -46.16
N ALA A 154 3.49 -17.70 -45.76
CA ALA A 154 2.22 -17.91 -46.45
C ALA A 154 2.29 -17.40 -47.91
N SER A 155 2.87 -16.22 -48.11
CA SER A 155 3.10 -15.64 -49.44
C SER A 155 4.02 -16.52 -50.30
N LEU A 156 5.17 -16.94 -49.76
CA LEU A 156 6.12 -17.82 -50.46
C LEU A 156 5.51 -19.17 -50.79
N ARG A 157 4.78 -19.79 -49.86
CA ARG A 157 4.05 -21.06 -50.11
C ARG A 157 3.00 -20.90 -51.20
N SER A 158 2.25 -19.80 -51.21
CA SER A 158 1.28 -19.49 -52.26
C SER A 158 1.96 -19.35 -53.62
N ARG A 159 3.08 -18.63 -53.69
CA ARG A 159 3.89 -18.50 -54.92
C ARG A 159 4.42 -19.84 -55.41
N LEU A 160 4.95 -20.68 -54.51
CA LEU A 160 5.42 -22.02 -54.84
C LEU A 160 4.30 -22.91 -55.37
N LEU A 161 3.13 -22.91 -54.72
CA LEU A 161 1.96 -23.66 -55.19
C LEU A 161 1.48 -23.18 -56.57
N HIS A 162 1.52 -21.88 -56.82
CA HIS A 162 1.19 -21.32 -58.13
C HIS A 162 2.17 -21.84 -59.20
N LEU A 163 3.48 -21.73 -58.96
CA LEU A 163 4.52 -22.23 -59.88
C LEU A 163 4.42 -23.74 -60.14
N GLN A 164 4.13 -24.53 -59.11
CA GLN A 164 3.91 -25.97 -59.23
C GLN A 164 2.68 -26.28 -60.11
N ARG A 165 1.59 -25.51 -59.96
CA ARG A 165 0.38 -25.68 -60.76
C ARG A 165 0.54 -25.24 -62.21
N THR A 166 1.30 -24.17 -62.46
CA THR A 166 1.52 -23.61 -63.81
C THR A 166 2.68 -24.28 -64.55
N GLY A 167 3.37 -25.25 -63.92
CA GLY A 167 4.48 -26.00 -64.53
C GLY A 167 5.71 -25.13 -64.84
N THR A 168 5.84 -23.96 -64.21
CA THR A 168 6.88 -22.99 -64.51
C THR A 168 8.15 -23.35 -63.72
N LEU A 169 9.14 -23.94 -64.39
CA LEU A 169 10.42 -24.34 -63.79
C LEU A 169 11.33 -23.10 -63.59
N LEU A 170 11.53 -22.71 -62.33
CA LEU A 170 12.59 -21.76 -61.97
C LEU A 170 13.95 -22.47 -62.04
N ARG A 171 14.79 -22.12 -63.01
CA ARG A 171 16.23 -22.42 -62.95
C ARG A 171 16.86 -21.50 -61.91
N THR A 172 17.28 -22.04 -60.78
CA THR A 172 18.17 -21.36 -59.85
C THR A 172 19.60 -21.72 -60.24
N ASP A 173 20.31 -20.82 -60.91
CA ASP A 173 21.74 -20.98 -61.10
C ASP A 173 22.45 -20.88 -59.74
N PRO A 174 23.49 -21.69 -59.46
CA PRO A 174 24.21 -21.61 -58.20
C PRO A 174 24.94 -20.27 -58.10
N VAL A 175 24.66 -19.52 -57.03
CA VAL A 175 25.42 -18.31 -56.65
C VAL A 175 26.84 -18.76 -56.31
N ARG A 176 27.80 -18.21 -57.04
CA ARG A 176 29.23 -18.53 -56.95
C ARG A 176 29.94 -17.68 -55.89
#